data_AF-A0A1V5B297-F1
#
_entry.id   AF-A0A1V5B297-F1
#
_cell.length_a   1.000
_cell.length_b   1.000
_cell.length_c   1.000
_cell.angle_alpha   90.00
_cell.angle_beta   90.00
_cell.angle_gamma   90.00
#
_symmetry.space_group_name_H-M   'P 1'
#
loop_
_entity.id
_entity.type
_entity.pdbx_description
1 polymer ?
#
loop_
_entity_poly.entity_id
_entity_poly.type
_entity_poly.pdbx_seq_one_letter_code
_entity_poly.pdbx_strand_id
1 'polypeptide(L)'
;MLNKTILSVSSPVTQTREAVVELLKALGRADEPLPEIVELANDVRLVLSKKKDVYYTTTPTACSCPASVYHPDQVCKHRKGLLEGSSREASRAQARAYQARQRELRAKAQAMPSMPEPAEGPRRLVVPPDHVSFKPFLEDGKRIDGYVAEVA
;
A
#
# COMPACT_ATOMS: atom_id res chain seq x y z
N MET A 1 32.81 -34.86 20.37
CA MET A 1 32.89 -33.43 20.75
C MET A 1 31.67 -32.75 20.16
N LEU A 2 30.87 -32.05 20.98
CA LEU A 2 29.63 -31.39 20.53
C LEU A 2 29.97 -29.93 20.23
N ASN A 3 30.20 -29.65 18.96
CA ASN A 3 30.44 -28.33 18.40
C ASN A 3 29.13 -27.55 18.52
N LYS A 4 28.96 -26.86 19.65
CA LYS A 4 27.80 -26.02 19.91
C LYS A 4 27.95 -24.78 19.04
N THR A 5 27.20 -24.70 17.95
CA THR A 5 27.22 -23.56 17.02
C THR A 5 26.83 -22.29 17.78
N ILE A 6 27.82 -21.43 18.06
CA ILE A 6 27.63 -20.24 18.91
C ILE A 6 26.89 -19.12 18.15
N LEU A 7 27.06 -19.04 16.84
CA LEU A 7 26.43 -18.02 15.99
C LEU A 7 26.01 -18.64 14.65
N SER A 8 24.70 -18.74 14.43
CA SER A 8 24.12 -19.04 13.12
C SER A 8 23.84 -17.73 12.39
N VAL A 9 24.84 -17.20 11.68
CA VAL A 9 24.66 -15.99 10.87
C VAL A 9 24.00 -16.40 9.56
N SER A 10 22.66 -16.36 9.53
CA SER A 10 21.88 -16.60 8.32
C SER A 10 21.78 -15.31 7.48
N SER A 11 22.90 -14.89 6.87
CA SER A 11 22.85 -13.83 5.86
C SER A 11 22.43 -14.42 4.50
N PRO A 12 21.67 -13.67 3.70
CA PRO A 12 21.34 -14.11 2.35
C PRO A 12 22.61 -14.25 1.51
N VAL A 13 22.77 -15.41 0.86
CA VAL A 13 23.95 -15.74 0.05
C VAL A 13 23.69 -15.44 -1.42
N THR A 14 24.69 -14.90 -2.12
CA THR A 14 24.67 -14.71 -3.57
C THR A 14 24.70 -16.04 -4.30
N GLN A 15 23.86 -16.19 -5.32
CA GLN A 15 23.78 -17.43 -6.12
C GLN A 15 24.50 -17.25 -7.45
N THR A 16 25.15 -18.33 -7.92
CA THR A 16 25.77 -18.37 -9.24
C THR A 16 24.71 -18.51 -10.34
N ARG A 17 25.03 -18.09 -11.56
CA ARG A 17 24.12 -18.22 -12.71
C ARG A 17 23.72 -19.67 -12.97
N GLU A 18 24.67 -20.60 -12.89
CA GLU A 18 24.47 -22.02 -13.16
C GLU A 18 23.46 -22.64 -12.18
N ALA A 19 23.60 -22.36 -10.88
CA ALA A 19 22.66 -22.82 -9.87
C ALA A 19 21.24 -22.31 -10.11
N VAL A 20 21.08 -21.07 -10.58
CA VAL A 20 19.76 -20.50 -10.90
C VAL A 20 19.17 -21.13 -12.15
N VAL A 21 19.99 -21.45 -13.16
CA VAL A 21 19.52 -22.17 -14.36
C VAL A 21 19.04 -23.57 -14.00
N GLU A 22 19.79 -24.31 -13.16
CA GLU A 22 19.37 -25.62 -12.66
C GLU A 22 18.07 -25.53 -11.85
N LEU A 23 17.94 -24.50 -11.00
CA LEU A 23 16.71 -24.23 -10.26
C LEU A 23 15.52 -23.96 -11.20
N LEU A 24 15.70 -23.15 -12.24
CA LEU A 24 14.65 -22.84 -13.21
C LEU A 24 14.22 -24.09 -13.99
N LYS A 25 15.16 -24.93 -14.38
CA LYS A 25 14.89 -26.23 -15.01
C LYS A 25 14.11 -27.16 -14.08
N ALA A 26 14.49 -27.23 -12.80
CA ALA A 26 13.78 -28.02 -11.80
C ALA A 26 12.34 -27.51 -11.56
N LEU A 27 12.13 -26.19 -11.65
CA LEU A 27 10.82 -25.55 -11.57
C LEU A 27 10.01 -25.63 -12.87
N GLY A 28 10.56 -26.20 -13.94
CA GLY A 28 9.92 -26.27 -15.27
C GLY A 28 9.71 -24.90 -15.92
N ARG A 29 10.50 -23.88 -15.56
CA ARG A 29 10.45 -22.55 -16.16
C ARG A 29 11.47 -22.43 -17.30
N ALA A 30 11.13 -21.62 -18.31
CA ALA A 30 12.07 -21.31 -19.39
C ALA A 30 13.30 -20.59 -18.86
N ASP A 31 14.48 -21.04 -19.27
CA ASP A 31 15.78 -20.48 -18.88
C ASP A 31 16.33 -19.43 -19.88
N GLU A 32 15.85 -19.45 -21.13
CA GLU A 32 16.18 -18.45 -22.16
C GLU A 32 14.96 -17.59 -22.56
N PRO A 33 15.07 -16.24 -22.49
CA PRO A 33 16.18 -15.44 -21.96
C PRO A 33 16.27 -15.49 -20.43
N LEU A 34 17.47 -15.33 -19.86
CA LEU A 34 17.64 -15.33 -18.41
C LEU A 34 16.74 -14.27 -17.75
N PRO A 35 15.85 -14.69 -16.83
CA PRO A 35 14.96 -13.76 -16.17
C PRO A 35 15.77 -12.80 -15.30
N GLU A 36 15.51 -11.49 -15.48
CA GLU A 36 16.12 -10.45 -14.63
C GLU A 36 15.72 -10.63 -13.15
N ILE A 37 14.52 -11.17 -12.96
CA ILE A 37 13.87 -11.36 -11.67
C ILE A 37 13.31 -12.76 -11.62
N VAL A 38 13.68 -13.52 -10.58
CA VAL A 38 13.02 -14.78 -10.25
C VAL A 38 12.40 -14.66 -8.87
N GLU A 39 11.08 -14.73 -8.82
CA GLU A 39 10.32 -14.75 -7.57
C GLU A 39 10.22 -16.20 -7.07
N LEU A 40 10.65 -16.39 -5.82
CA LEU A 40 10.54 -17.64 -5.07
C LEU A 40 9.41 -17.50 -4.03
N ALA A 41 9.10 -18.60 -3.35
CA ALA A 41 8.16 -18.58 -2.24
C ALA A 41 8.64 -17.69 -1.06
N ASN A 42 7.69 -17.23 -0.23
CA ASN A 42 7.93 -16.45 0.99
C ASN A 42 8.61 -15.09 0.79
N ASP A 43 8.20 -14.33 -0.24
CA ASP A 43 8.73 -13.00 -0.55
C ASP A 43 10.25 -12.98 -0.77
N VAL A 44 10.82 -14.10 -1.22
CA VAL A 44 12.23 -14.19 -1.61
C VAL A 44 12.35 -13.95 -3.11
N ARG A 45 13.27 -13.08 -3.50
CA ARG A 45 13.51 -12.75 -4.90
C ARG A 45 14.98 -12.84 -5.24
N LEU A 46 15.28 -13.52 -6.34
CA LEU A 46 16.59 -13.50 -6.96
C LEU A 46 16.59 -12.39 -8.02
N VAL A 47 17.54 -11.47 -7.92
CA VAL A 47 17.69 -10.36 -8.86
C VAL A 47 19.02 -10.50 -9.59
N LEU A 48 18.96 -10.52 -10.91
CA LEU A 48 20.14 -10.60 -11.77
C LEU A 48 21.00 -9.34 -11.62
N SER A 49 22.31 -9.52 -11.52
CA SER A 49 23.24 -8.40 -11.49
C SER A 49 23.27 -7.67 -12.84
N LYS A 50 23.64 -6.38 -12.85
CA LYS A 50 23.80 -5.61 -14.10
C LYS A 50 24.82 -6.25 -15.06
N LYS A 51 25.83 -6.94 -14.51
CA LYS A 51 26.85 -7.66 -15.29
C LYS A 51 26.38 -9.03 -15.79
N LYS A 52 25.22 -9.51 -15.30
CA LYS A 52 24.60 -10.80 -15.64
C LYS A 52 25.40 -12.05 -15.20
N ASP A 53 26.32 -11.88 -14.24
CA ASP A 53 27.19 -12.96 -13.77
C ASP A 53 26.60 -13.73 -12.57
N VAL A 54 25.82 -13.04 -11.73
CA VAL A 54 25.35 -13.55 -10.43
C VAL A 54 23.94 -13.06 -10.12
N TYR A 55 23.25 -13.80 -9.27
CA TYR A 55 21.94 -13.45 -8.72
C TYR A 55 22.06 -13.07 -7.24
N TYR A 56 21.52 -11.90 -6.89
CA TYR A 56 21.42 -11.45 -5.51
C TYR A 56 20.14 -11.96 -4.87
N THR A 57 20.28 -12.60 -3.70
CA THR A 57 19.14 -13.05 -2.90
C THR A 57 18.62 -11.88 -2.07
N THR A 58 17.35 -11.55 -2.28
CA THR A 58 16.67 -10.44 -1.61
C THR A 58 15.52 -11.00 -0.80
N THR A 59 15.52 -10.67 0.49
CA THR A 59 14.42 -10.94 1.42
C THR A 59 13.84 -9.62 1.91
N PRO A 60 12.69 -9.61 2.60
CA PRO A 60 12.11 -8.39 3.17
C PRO A 60 13.06 -7.72 4.17
N THR A 61 13.85 -8.52 4.90
CA THR A 61 14.74 -8.07 5.98
C THR A 61 16.16 -7.76 5.51
N ALA A 62 16.70 -8.50 4.54
CA ALA A 62 18.10 -8.40 4.14
C ALA A 62 18.30 -8.63 2.63
N CYS A 63 19.45 -8.21 2.09
CA CYS A 63 19.82 -8.48 0.71
C CYS A 63 21.31 -8.80 0.61
N SER A 64 21.66 -9.76 -0.25
CA SER A 64 23.05 -10.19 -0.44
C SER A 64 23.87 -9.22 -1.30
N CYS A 65 23.30 -8.11 -1.77
CA CYS A 65 24.00 -7.16 -2.63
C CYS A 65 25.02 -6.32 -1.84
N PRO A 66 26.12 -5.89 -2.47
CA PRO A 66 27.16 -5.07 -1.83
C PRO A 66 26.61 -3.77 -1.23
N ALA A 67 25.58 -3.18 -1.83
CA ALA A 67 24.94 -1.98 -1.31
C ALA A 67 24.34 -2.17 0.10
N SER A 68 23.86 -3.37 0.43
CA SER A 68 23.33 -3.67 1.77
C SER A 68 24.44 -3.85 2.81
N VAL A 69 25.67 -4.15 2.36
CA VAL A 69 26.85 -4.30 3.22
C VAL A 69 27.47 -2.93 3.49
N TYR A 70 27.61 -2.08 2.47
CA TYR A 70 28.19 -0.75 2.62
C TYR A 70 27.24 0.27 3.26
N HIS A 71 25.92 0.09 3.12
CA HIS A 71 24.90 1.00 3.65
C HIS A 71 23.80 0.24 4.41
N PRO A 72 24.09 -0.27 5.63
CA PRO A 72 23.15 -1.11 6.37
C PRO A 72 21.88 -0.36 6.82
N ASP A 73 21.98 0.95 7.09
CA ASP A 73 20.84 1.77 7.53
C ASP A 73 19.86 2.10 6.40
N GLN A 74 20.23 1.84 5.14
CA GLN A 74 19.42 2.18 3.98
C GLN A 74 18.88 0.94 3.26
N VAL A 75 17.63 1.04 2.79
CA VAL A 75 17.05 0.01 1.94
C VAL A 75 17.71 0.05 0.56
N CYS A 76 18.34 -1.05 0.17
CA CYS A 76 18.95 -1.15 -1.16
C CYS A 76 17.88 -1.17 -2.26
N LYS A 77 18.28 -0.87 -3.50
CA LYS A 77 17.38 -0.86 -4.67
C LYS A 77 16.61 -2.19 -4.84
N HIS A 78 17.24 -3.32 -4.54
CA HIS A 78 16.61 -4.63 -4.66
C HIS A 78 15.49 -4.83 -3.62
N ARG A 79 15.75 -4.50 -2.34
CA ARG A 79 14.75 -4.58 -1.27
C ARG A 79 13.61 -3.60 -1.52
N LYS A 80 13.92 -2.38 -1.96
CA LYS A 80 12.90 -1.39 -2.33
C LYS A 80 11.97 -1.94 -3.42
N GLY A 81 12.52 -2.56 -4.46
CA GLY A 81 11.72 -3.18 -5.52
C GLY A 81 10.87 -4.36 -5.06
N LEU A 82 11.32 -5.13 -4.05
CA LEU A 82 10.53 -6.18 -3.41
C LEU A 82 9.36 -5.58 -2.60
N LEU A 83 9.62 -4.58 -1.76
CA LEU A 83 8.60 -3.91 -0.94
C LEU A 83 7.58 -3.14 -1.80
N GLU A 84 8.01 -2.51 -2.89
CA GLU A 84 7.10 -1.84 -3.82
C GLU A 84 6.25 -2.82 -4.63
N GLY A 85 6.76 -4.02 -4.92
CA GLY A 85 5.99 -5.09 -5.55
C GLY A 85 4.82 -5.52 -4.67
N SER A 86 5.10 -5.82 -3.39
CA SER A 86 4.06 -6.20 -2.43
C SER A 86 3.08 -5.06 -2.13
N SER A 87 3.55 -3.81 -2.07
CA SER A 87 2.67 -2.67 -1.82
C SER A 87 1.71 -2.38 -2.99
N ARG A 88 2.12 -2.61 -4.24
CA ARG A 88 1.27 -2.42 -5.43
C ARG A 88 0.12 -3.42 -5.48
N GLU A 89 0.40 -4.68 -5.17
CA GLU A 89 -0.65 -5.72 -5.10
C GLU A 89 -1.62 -5.46 -3.95
N ALA A 90 -1.10 -5.09 -2.77
CA ALA A 90 -1.94 -4.67 -1.64
C ALA A 90 -2.84 -3.48 -1.99
N SER A 91 -2.29 -2.46 -2.67
CA SER A 91 -3.04 -1.30 -3.14
C SER A 91 -4.15 -1.70 -4.13
N ARG A 92 -3.85 -2.60 -5.06
CA ARG A 92 -4.84 -3.11 -6.04
C ARG A 92 -5.93 -3.94 -5.35
N ALA A 93 -5.58 -4.74 -4.35
CA ALA A 93 -6.54 -5.49 -3.54
C ALA A 93 -7.46 -4.54 -2.75
N GLN A 94 -6.90 -3.50 -2.14
CA GLN A 94 -7.66 -2.48 -1.42
C GLN A 94 -8.64 -1.74 -2.35
N ALA A 95 -8.21 -1.37 -3.56
CA ALA A 95 -9.07 -0.74 -4.55
C ALA A 95 -10.25 -1.65 -4.97
N ARG A 96 -10.00 -2.95 -5.17
CA ARG A 96 -11.06 -3.94 -5.48
C ARG A 96 -12.05 -4.08 -4.32
N ALA A 97 -11.56 -4.14 -3.07
CA ALA A 97 -12.42 -4.22 -1.89
C ALA A 97 -13.30 -2.97 -1.74
N TYR A 98 -12.74 -1.78 -1.99
CA TYR A 98 -13.51 -0.53 -1.99
C TYR A 98 -14.62 -0.53 -3.05
N GLN A 99 -14.30 -0.94 -4.28
CA GLN A 99 -15.30 -1.03 -5.36
C GLN A 99 -16.41 -2.03 -5.04
N ALA A 100 -16.08 -3.19 -4.46
CA ALA A 100 -17.07 -4.17 -4.02
C ALA A 100 -18.01 -3.58 -2.96
N ARG A 101 -17.45 -2.90 -1.93
CA ARG A 101 -18.24 -2.21 -0.90
C ARG A 101 -19.15 -1.14 -1.49
N GLN A 102 -18.68 -0.36 -2.47
CA GLN A 102 -19.54 0.63 -3.14
C GLN A 102 -20.70 -0.01 -3.91
N ARG A 103 -20.48 -1.16 -4.57
CA ARG A 103 -21.55 -1.89 -5.26
C ARG A 103 -22.60 -2.40 -4.27
N GLU A 104 -22.16 -2.93 -3.14
CA GLU A 104 -23.05 -3.43 -2.10
C GLU A 104 -23.91 -2.31 -1.49
N LEU A 105 -23.32 -1.16 -1.17
CA LEU A 105 -24.07 0.00 -0.68
C LEU A 105 -25.09 0.51 -1.71
N ARG A 106 -24.73 0.53 -3.01
CA ARG A 106 -25.65 0.90 -4.09
C ARG A 106 -26.79 -0.09 -4.24
N ALA A 107 -26.51 -1.39 -4.22
CA ALA A 107 -27.53 -2.43 -4.27
C ALA A 107 -28.48 -2.34 -3.07
N LYS A 108 -27.94 -2.10 -1.87
CA LYS A 108 -28.74 -1.90 -0.66
C LYS A 108 -29.63 -0.66 -0.76
N ALA A 109 -29.12 0.45 -1.30
CA ALA A 109 -29.92 1.65 -1.53
C ALA A 109 -31.06 1.42 -2.54
N GLN A 110 -30.84 0.61 -3.58
CA GLN A 110 -31.89 0.22 -4.54
C GLN A 110 -32.92 -0.75 -3.95
N ALA A 111 -32.49 -1.62 -3.03
CA ALA A 111 -33.36 -2.59 -2.36
C ALA A 111 -34.14 -1.97 -1.19
N MET A 112 -33.83 -0.74 -0.75
CA MET A 112 -34.68 -0.05 0.22
C MET A 112 -36.01 0.32 -0.47
N PRO A 113 -37.15 -0.17 0.04
CA PRO A 113 -38.45 0.21 -0.52
C PRO A 113 -38.61 1.74 -0.39
N SER A 114 -39.21 2.35 -1.41
CA SER A 114 -39.60 3.75 -1.38
C SER A 114 -40.39 4.00 -0.10
N MET A 115 -39.89 4.91 0.75
CA MET A 115 -40.69 5.47 1.82
C MET A 115 -42.04 5.90 1.22
N PRO A 116 -43.18 5.64 1.89
CA PRO A 116 -44.46 6.09 1.38
C PRO A 116 -44.38 7.60 1.12
N GLU A 117 -44.76 8.00 -0.10
CA GLU A 117 -44.76 9.40 -0.52
C GLU A 117 -45.47 10.22 0.57
N PRO A 118 -44.83 11.26 1.14
CA PRO A 118 -45.53 12.15 2.04
C PRO A 118 -46.61 12.83 1.19
N ALA A 119 -47.88 12.56 1.52
CA ALA A 119 -49.04 13.18 0.88
C ALA A 119 -48.76 14.67 0.64
N GLU A 120 -48.82 15.07 -0.63
CA GLU A 120 -48.54 16.43 -1.08
C GLU A 120 -49.47 17.41 -0.36
N GLY A 121 -48.91 18.09 0.65
CA GLY A 121 -49.44 19.32 1.17
C GLY A 121 -48.26 20.29 1.26
N PRO A 122 -48.43 21.58 0.91
CA PRO A 122 -47.37 22.55 1.15
C PRO A 122 -47.14 22.61 2.66
N ARG A 123 -46.07 21.97 3.14
CA ARG A 123 -45.53 22.23 4.48
C ARG A 123 -44.97 23.64 4.43
N ARG A 124 -45.86 24.62 4.57
CA ARG A 124 -45.51 25.99 4.92
C ARG A 124 -44.68 25.83 6.19
N LEU A 125 -43.38 26.06 6.09
CA LEU A 125 -42.55 26.24 7.27
C LEU A 125 -43.21 27.40 8.00
N VAL A 126 -43.98 27.10 9.04
CA VAL A 126 -44.42 28.10 9.99
C VAL A 126 -43.13 28.51 10.67
N VAL A 127 -42.51 29.55 10.14
CA VAL A 127 -41.37 30.14 10.79
C VAL A 127 -41.89 30.67 12.12
N PRO A 128 -41.37 30.18 13.27
CA PRO A 128 -41.79 30.70 14.55
C PRO A 128 -41.53 32.21 14.56
N PRO A 129 -42.41 33.02 15.18
CA PRO A 129 -42.27 34.47 15.20
C PRO A 129 -40.93 34.95 15.80
N ASP A 130 -40.24 34.08 16.55
CA ASP A 130 -38.99 34.37 17.23
C ASP A 130 -37.73 33.95 16.44
N HIS A 131 -37.85 33.55 15.17
CA HIS A 131 -36.66 33.29 14.37
C HIS A 131 -35.89 34.60 14.12
N VAL A 132 -34.71 34.70 14.72
CA VAL A 132 -33.80 35.79 14.43
C VAL A 132 -33.04 35.40 13.17
N SER A 133 -33.41 36.01 12.03
CA SER A 133 -32.59 35.92 10.81
C SER A 133 -31.19 36.45 11.14
N PHE A 134 -30.19 35.58 11.13
CA PHE A 134 -28.81 35.95 11.43
C PHE A 134 -28.31 36.90 10.34
N LYS A 135 -28.40 38.21 10.60
CA LYS A 135 -27.78 39.23 9.78
C LYS A 135 -26.30 39.27 10.18
N PRO A 136 -25.35 38.82 9.35
CA PRO A 136 -23.95 39.04 9.65
C PRO A 136 -23.74 40.56 9.79
N PHE A 137 -23.17 40.96 10.92
CA PHE A 137 -22.94 42.34 11.28
C PHE A 137 -21.94 42.96 10.29
N LEU A 138 -22.43 43.83 9.41
CA LEU A 138 -21.62 44.71 8.57
C LEU A 138 -21.67 46.10 9.20
N GLU A 139 -20.65 46.44 9.98
CA GLU A 139 -20.26 47.84 10.15
C GLU A 139 -19.04 48.08 9.25
N ASP A 140 -19.21 49.03 8.33
CA ASP A 140 -18.17 49.62 7.48
C ASP A 140 -17.43 48.71 6.48
N GLY A 141 -18.11 47.69 5.95
CA GLY A 141 -17.75 47.07 4.68
C GLY A 141 -16.46 46.22 4.66
N LYS A 142 -15.95 45.75 5.80
CA LYS A 142 -14.88 44.75 5.85
C LYS A 142 -15.27 43.52 6.66
N ARG A 143 -15.08 42.36 6.05
CA ARG A 143 -15.35 41.02 6.58
C ARG A 143 -14.31 40.70 7.66
N ILE A 144 -14.74 40.52 8.91
CA ILE A 144 -13.87 40.09 10.00
C ILE A 144 -13.84 38.55 10.06
N ASP A 145 -12.76 37.97 9.55
CA ASP A 145 -12.39 36.59 9.83
C ASP A 145 -11.56 36.59 11.12
N GLY A 146 -11.96 35.83 12.15
CA GLY A 146 -11.06 35.49 13.26
C GLY A 146 -11.69 35.49 14.64
N TYR A 147 -12.00 34.29 15.11
CA TYR A 147 -12.28 33.97 16.50
C TYR A 147 -10.92 33.82 17.23
N VAL A 148 -10.62 34.66 18.22
CA VAL A 148 -9.56 34.36 19.21
C VAL A 148 -10.26 34.24 20.55
N ALA A 149 -10.33 33.00 21.04
CA ALA A 149 -10.75 32.69 22.40
C ALA A 149 -9.62 33.07 23.36
N GLU A 150 -9.87 33.96 24.31
CA GLU A 150 -9.00 34.11 25.47
C GLU A 150 -9.74 33.61 26.71
N VAL A 151 -9.17 32.54 27.26
CA VAL A 151 -9.37 32.04 28.61
C VAL A 151 -8.39 32.80 29.49
N ALA A 152 -8.90 33.55 30.47
CA ALA A 152 -8.25 33.83 31.76
C ALA A 152 -9.29 34.33 32.76
#